data_AF-A0A969EJ39-F1
#
_entry.id   AF-A0A969EJ39-F1
#
_cell.length_a   1.000
_cell.length_b   1.000
_cell.length_c   1.000
_cell.angle_alpha   90.00
_cell.angle_beta   90.00
_cell.angle_gamma   90.00
#
_symmetry.space_group_name_H-M   'P 1'
#
loop_
_entity.id
_entity.type
_entity.pdbx_description
1 polymer ?
#
loop_
_entity_poly.entity_id
_entity_poly.type
_entity_poly.pdbx_seq_one_letter_code
_entity_poly.pdbx_strand_id
1 'polypeptide(L)'
;MVRNTAETHRIIEKDGRFVQKIFPVYKDPDPEHIIDFNAQFYMPKKHFLNKNIDTLFFNTGVIWAMTLIMAITLYYEVLRKIIDGLSNLSNPLPKRM
;
A
#
# COMPACT_ATOMS: atom_id res chain seq x y z
N MET A 1 17.62 13.32 -11.88
CA MET A 1 17.89 11.90 -11.57
C MET A 1 18.41 11.82 -10.14
N VAL A 2 17.63 11.24 -9.21
CA VAL A 2 17.96 11.23 -7.78
C VAL A 2 19.02 10.16 -7.50
N ARG A 3 20.27 10.58 -7.26
CA ARG A 3 21.33 9.70 -6.77
C ARG A 3 21.36 9.82 -5.25
N ASN A 4 21.15 8.71 -4.54
CA ASN A 4 21.45 8.65 -3.11
C ASN A 4 22.95 8.46 -2.93
N THR A 5 23.70 9.57 -2.98
CA THR A 5 25.17 9.57 -2.92
C THR A 5 25.70 9.40 -1.49
N ALA A 6 24.82 9.41 -0.48
CA ALA A 6 25.18 9.35 0.94
C ALA A 6 25.30 7.93 1.51
N GLU A 7 24.83 6.90 0.80
CA GLU A 7 24.90 5.52 1.30
C GLU A 7 26.24 4.86 0.95
N THR A 8 27.01 4.50 1.98
CA THR A 8 28.37 3.95 1.85
C THR A 8 28.36 2.47 1.41
N HIS A 9 27.29 1.72 1.71
CA HIS A 9 27.17 0.29 1.44
C HIS A 9 26.24 0.02 0.25
N ARG A 10 26.85 -0.29 -0.90
CA ARG A 10 26.15 -0.36 -2.19
C ARG A 10 25.37 -1.66 -2.41
N ILE A 11 25.83 -2.73 -1.76
CA ILE A 11 25.26 -4.07 -1.78
C ILE A 11 25.29 -4.56 -0.33
N ILE A 12 24.18 -5.12 0.15
CA ILE A 12 24.08 -5.68 1.48
C ILE A 12 23.71 -7.15 1.33
N GLU A 13 24.43 -8.02 2.01
CA GLU A 13 24.06 -9.42 2.13
C GLU A 13 23.03 -9.57 3.25
N LYS A 14 21.86 -10.10 2.92
CA LYS A 14 20.82 -10.45 3.89
C LYS A 14 20.35 -11.87 3.59
N ASP A 15 20.43 -12.76 4.58
CA ASP A 15 19.95 -14.15 4.49
C ASP A 15 20.51 -14.91 3.27
N GLY A 16 21.81 -14.73 2.96
CA GLY A 16 22.50 -15.36 1.83
C GLY A 16 22.15 -14.77 0.45
N ARG A 17 21.42 -13.65 0.40
CA ARG A 17 21.04 -12.93 -0.83
C ARG A 17 21.68 -11.55 -0.87
N PHE A 18 22.26 -11.20 -2.02
CA PHE A 18 22.81 -9.88 -2.25
C PHE A 18 21.71 -8.89 -2.66
N VAL A 19 21.40 -7.93 -1.79
CA VAL A 19 20.42 -6.87 -2.04
C VAL A 19 21.14 -5.59 -2.46
N GLN A 20 20.97 -5.21 -3.72
CA GLN A 20 21.49 -3.95 -4.25
C GLN A 20 20.68 -2.75 -3.75
N LYS A 21 21.32 -1.86 -3.00
CA LYS A 21 20.70 -0.63 -2.49
C LYS A 21 20.90 0.59 -3.38
N ILE A 22 21.96 0.62 -4.18
CA ILE A 22 22.19 1.68 -5.16
C ILE A 22 21.33 1.47 -6.41
N PHE A 23 20.70 2.55 -6.89
CA PHE A 23 19.86 2.56 -8.09
C PHE A 23 18.70 1.54 -8.13
N PRO A 24 17.79 1.56 -7.13
CA PRO A 24 16.61 0.70 -7.12
C PRO A 24 15.71 0.84 -8.36
N VAL A 25 15.81 1.97 -9.07
CA VAL A 25 15.06 2.25 -10.30
C VAL A 25 15.44 1.33 -11.48
N TYR A 26 16.60 0.67 -11.45
CA TYR A 26 17.04 -0.26 -12.51
C TYR A 26 16.95 -1.73 -12.11
N LYS A 27 16.43 -2.03 -10.92
CA LYS A 27 16.28 -3.40 -10.44
C LYS A 27 14.92 -3.94 -10.88
N ASP A 28 14.92 -5.02 -11.66
CA ASP A 28 13.70 -5.77 -11.92
C ASP A 28 13.24 -6.52 -10.66
N PRO A 29 11.93 -6.66 -10.45
CA PRO A 29 11.39 -7.32 -9.27
C PRO A 29 11.73 -8.81 -9.28
N ASP A 30 12.26 -9.28 -8.13
CA ASP A 30 12.54 -10.69 -7.85
C ASP A 30 11.57 -11.16 -6.75
N PRO A 31 10.32 -11.49 -7.11
CA PRO A 31 9.29 -11.84 -6.12
C PRO A 31 9.53 -13.25 -5.59
N GLU A 32 9.55 -13.41 -4.27
CA GLU A 32 9.56 -14.75 -3.66
C GLU A 32 8.16 -15.39 -3.70
N HIS A 33 7.10 -14.57 -3.75
CA HIS A 33 5.71 -15.03 -3.67
C HIS A 33 4.77 -14.29 -4.64
N ILE A 34 3.65 -14.93 -4.98
CA ILE A 34 2.64 -14.46 -5.97
C ILE A 34 2.01 -13.12 -5.58
N ILE A 35 1.97 -12.82 -4.28
CA ILE A 35 1.42 -11.59 -3.70
C ILE A 35 2.52 -10.96 -2.84
N ASP A 36 3.57 -10.45 -3.49
CA ASP A 36 4.64 -9.73 -2.79
C ASP A 36 4.55 -8.23 -3.07
N PHE A 37 4.05 -7.49 -2.07
CA PHE A 37 3.95 -6.03 -2.12
C PHE A 37 5.21 -5.32 -1.62
N ASN A 38 6.18 -6.07 -1.08
CA ASN A 38 7.45 -5.54 -0.57
C ASN A 38 8.43 -5.28 -1.72
N ALA A 39 8.06 -4.40 -2.64
CA ALA A 39 9.01 -3.79 -3.55
C ALA A 39 9.83 -2.72 -2.79
N GLN A 40 11.14 -2.71 -2.98
CA GLN A 40 12.02 -1.65 -2.46
C GLN A 40 11.52 -0.28 -2.93
N PHE A 41 11.57 0.72 -2.03
CA PHE A 41 11.15 2.08 -2.33
C PHE A 41 11.93 2.60 -3.56
N TYR A 42 11.22 3.18 -4.55
CA TYR A 42 11.70 3.58 -5.89
C TYR A 42 11.88 2.49 -6.97
N MET A 43 11.40 1.26 -6.78
CA MET A 43 11.34 0.31 -7.90
C MET A 43 10.35 0.76 -8.99
N PRO A 44 10.70 0.62 -10.28
CA PRO A 44 9.88 1.11 -11.40
C PRO A 44 8.66 0.21 -11.64
N LYS A 45 8.73 -1.05 -11.23
CA LYS A 45 7.71 -2.08 -11.41
C LYS A 45 7.41 -2.73 -10.07
N LYS A 46 6.13 -2.96 -9.81
CA LYS A 46 5.68 -3.85 -8.73
C LYS A 46 5.18 -5.15 -9.34
N HIS A 47 5.60 -6.27 -8.77
CA HIS A 47 5.02 -7.56 -9.11
C HIS A 47 3.66 -7.66 -8.41
N PHE A 48 2.58 -7.67 -9.19
CA PHE A 48 1.22 -7.77 -8.65
C PHE A 48 0.42 -8.75 -9.52
N LEU A 49 -0.16 -9.78 -8.90
CA LEU A 49 -0.97 -10.81 -9.57
C LEU A 49 -0.25 -11.46 -10.76
N ASN A 50 0.99 -11.91 -10.58
CA ASN A 50 1.82 -12.55 -11.61
C ASN A 50 2.09 -11.68 -12.86
N LYS A 51 1.88 -10.36 -12.77
CA LYS A 51 2.24 -9.39 -13.81
C LYS A 51 3.10 -8.29 -13.22
N ASN A 52 4.03 -7.81 -14.03
CA ASN A 52 4.80 -6.61 -13.74
C ASN A 52 3.98 -5.39 -14.13
N ILE A 53 3.52 -4.64 -13.13
CA ILE A 53 2.77 -3.40 -13.33
C ILE A 53 3.69 -2.24 -12.99
N ASP A 54 3.80 -1.25 -13.88
CA ASP A 54 4.56 -0.04 -13.58
C ASP A 54 3.98 0.65 -12.34
N THR A 55 4.87 1.11 -11.47
CA THR A 55 4.52 1.74 -10.19
C THR A 55 3.57 2.92 -10.36
N LEU A 56 3.64 3.64 -11.49
CA LEU A 56 2.72 4.73 -11.81
C LEU A 56 1.27 4.24 -11.91
N PHE A 57 0.99 3.24 -12.74
CA PHE A 57 -0.37 2.72 -12.93
C PHE A 57 -0.89 2.04 -11.67
N PHE A 58 -0.03 1.32 -10.95
CA PHE A 58 -0.40 0.70 -9.68
C PHE A 58 -0.82 1.76 -8.65
N ASN A 59 0.02 2.77 -8.40
CA ASN A 59 -0.27 3.81 -7.41
C ASN A 59 -1.51 4.62 -7.80
N THR A 60 -1.65 4.99 -9.07
CA THR A 60 -2.85 5.68 -9.57
C THR A 60 -4.09 4.84 -9.38
N GLY A 61 -4.06 3.54 -9.70
CA GLY A 61 -5.17 2.62 -9.48
C GLY A 61 -5.58 2.52 -8.01
N VAL A 62 -4.61 2.45 -7.09
CA VAL A 62 -4.87 2.44 -5.65
C VAL A 62 -5.56 3.72 -5.19
N ILE A 63 -5.10 4.89 -5.63
CA ILE A 63 -5.73 6.18 -5.27
C ILE A 63 -7.19 6.24 -5.77
N TRP A 64 -7.44 5.79 -7.00
CA TRP A 64 -8.79 5.69 -7.54
C TRP A 64 -9.66 4.72 -6.75
N ALA A 65 -9.13 3.55 -6.38
CA ALA A 65 -9.84 2.58 -5.56
C ALA A 65 -10.20 3.16 -4.17
N MET A 66 -9.25 3.82 -3.49
CA MET A 66 -9.50 4.51 -2.22
C MET A 66 -10.59 5.59 -2.38
N THR A 67 -10.54 6.36 -3.47
CA THR A 67 -11.52 7.42 -3.76
C THR A 67 -12.92 6.82 -3.97
N LEU A 68 -13.03 5.75 -4.76
CA LEU A 68 -14.29 5.06 -5.02
C LEU A 68 -14.88 4.46 -3.74
N ILE A 69 -14.04 3.76 -2.94
CA ILE A 69 -14.46 3.18 -1.66
C ILE A 69 -14.96 4.27 -0.73
N MET A 70 -14.25 5.39 -0.64
CA MET A 70 -14.65 6.52 0.21
C MET A 70 -15.96 7.15 -0.27
N ALA A 71 -16.15 7.31 -1.58
CA ALA A 71 -17.39 7.81 -2.16
C ALA A 71 -18.58 6.87 -1.84
N ILE A 72 -18.40 5.56 -1.97
CA ILE A 72 -19.41 4.55 -1.60
C ILE A 72 -19.72 4.60 -0.10
N THR A 73 -18.68 4.68 0.73
CA THR A 73 -18.79 4.73 2.20
C THR A 73 -19.59 5.96 2.64
N LEU A 74 -19.36 7.11 1.99
CA LEU A 74 -20.09 8.34 2.23
C LEU A 74 -21.54 8.25 1.74
N TYR A 75 -21.76 7.71 0.54
CA TYR A 75 -23.09 7.55 -0.04
C TYR A 75 -24.03 6.73 0.85
N TYR A 76 -23.52 5.67 1.48
CA TYR A 76 -24.31 4.83 2.39
C TYR A 76 -24.30 5.29 3.85
N GLU A 77 -23.74 6.48 4.13
CA GLU A 77 -23.58 7.05 5.47
C GLU A 77 -22.96 6.07 6.47
N VAL A 78 -21.99 5.24 6.04
CA VAL A 78 -21.42 4.15 6.86
C VAL A 78 -20.83 4.69 8.16
N LEU A 79 -20.16 5.85 8.11
CA LEU A 79 -19.61 6.51 9.30
C LEU A 79 -20.70 6.80 10.34
N ARG A 80 -21.86 7.30 9.91
CA ARG A 80 -22.97 7.60 10.80
C ARG A 80 -23.50 6.32 11.46
N LYS A 81 -23.66 5.25 10.69
CA LYS A 81 -24.10 3.94 11.21
C LYS A 81 -23.13 3.39 12.26
N ILE A 82 -21.83 3.58 12.07
CA ILE A 82 -20.81 3.19 13.04
C ILE A 82 -20.97 4.00 14.33
N ILE A 83 -21.12 5.34 14.24
CA ILE A 83 -21.29 6.21 15.40
C ILE A 83 -22.58 5.87 16.17
N ASP A 84 -23.69 5.68 15.47
CA ASP A 84 -24.97 5.30 16.08
C ASP A 84 -24.87 3.92 16.78
N GLY A 85 -24.19 2.96 16.15
CA GLY A 85 -23.90 1.65 16.74
C GLY A 85 -23.07 1.74 18.02
N LEU A 86 -22.01 2.56 18.02
CA LEU A 86 -21.17 2.77 19.20
C LEU A 86 -21.92 3.51 20.32
N SER A 87 -22.76 4.48 19.98
CA SER A 87 -23.62 5.20 20.92
C SER A 87 -24.61 4.26 21.63
N ASN A 88 -25.27 3.39 20.86
CA ASN A 88 -26.19 2.39 21.41
C ASN A 88 -25.49 1.36 22.31
N LEU A 89 -24.22 1.05 22.04
CA LEU A 89 -23.44 0.15 22.89
C LEU A 89 -23.01 0.82 24.20
N SER A 90 -22.71 2.13 24.18
CA SER A 90 -22.29 2.86 25.39
C SER A 90 -23.46 3.26 26.29
N ASN A 91 -24.64 3.53 25.71
CA ASN A 91 -25.87 3.82 26.44
C ASN A 91 -26.90 2.71 26.22
N PRO A 92 -27.02 1.73 27.14
CA PRO A 92 -28.04 0.67 27.06
C PRO A 92 -29.47 1.18 27.33
N LEU A 93 -29.69 2.48 27.50
CA LEU A 93 -31.01 3.03 27.75
C LEU A 93 -31.74 3.26 26.42
N PRO A 94 -32.94 2.68 26.24
CA PRO A 94 -33.71 2.91 25.02
C PRO A 94 -34.07 4.39 24.95
N LYS A 95 -33.77 5.01 23.81
CA LYS A 95 -34.14 6.38 23.48
C LYS A 95 -35.68 6.47 23.57
N ARG A 96 -36.21 6.92 24.72
CA ARG A 96 -37.65 7.15 24.88
C ARG A 96 -38.03 8.27 23.92
N MET A 97 -38.99 7.96 23.05
CA MET A 97 -39.66 8.89 22.15
C MET A 97 -40.31 10.02 22.94
#